data_AF-A0A208Y7M2-F1
#
_entry.id   AF-A0A208Y7M2-F1
#
_cell.length_a   1.000
_cell.length_b   1.000
_cell.length_c   1.000
_cell.angle_alpha   90.00
_cell.angle_beta   90.00
_cell.angle_gamma   90.00
#
_symmetry.space_group_name_H-M   'P 1'
#
loop_
_entity.id
_entity.type
_entity.pdbx_description
1 polymer ?
#
loop_
_entity_poly.entity_id
_entity_poly.type
_entity_poly.pdbx_seq_one_letter_code
_entity_poly.pdbx_strand_id
1 'polypeptide(L)'
;MLIAVTKTARWLSVGIIAALTLPAIAQADTTLLPADSISQIAGATFQNYQIGNVNQMLAEENTCWDDASREKGSNKQTIVAACASAAMSGAFIEATYARSQRRGSHPQYTGDAVRARILKKSGLSEAETQRILETTVEPNVPAILAGLKGAGMR
;
A
#
# COMPACT_ATOMS: atom_id res chain seq x y z
N MET A 1 21.29 47.97 -62.74
CA MET A 1 22.24 46.93 -63.19
C MET A 1 22.58 46.06 -61.98
N LEU A 2 22.26 44.77 -62.08
CA LEU A 2 22.75 43.57 -61.38
C LEU A 2 23.42 43.61 -59.97
N ILE A 3 22.74 42.93 -59.03
CA ILE A 3 23.12 41.74 -58.21
C ILE A 3 24.50 41.65 -57.48
N ALA A 4 24.44 41.41 -56.16
CA ALA A 4 25.11 40.32 -55.36
C ALA A 4 25.55 40.83 -53.95
N VAL A 5 24.86 40.51 -52.85
CA VAL A 5 25.07 39.36 -51.91
C VAL A 5 26.51 39.30 -51.35
N THR A 6 26.74 39.47 -50.04
CA THR A 6 26.94 38.34 -49.10
C THR A 6 27.02 38.77 -47.62
N LYS A 7 26.28 38.02 -46.77
CA LYS A 7 26.60 37.47 -45.44
C LYS A 7 27.36 38.35 -44.42
N THR A 8 26.77 38.56 -43.23
CA THR A 8 26.92 37.62 -42.10
C THR A 8 25.93 37.94 -40.98
N ALA A 9 25.27 36.88 -40.53
CA ALA A 9 24.34 36.82 -39.43
C ALA A 9 25.03 36.98 -38.07
N ARG A 10 24.38 37.65 -37.13
CA ARG A 10 24.54 37.36 -35.70
C ARG A 10 23.21 37.61 -34.99
N TRP A 11 22.43 36.54 -34.91
CA TRP A 11 21.21 36.46 -34.12
C TRP A 11 21.61 36.38 -32.65
N LEU A 12 21.28 37.40 -31.86
CA LEU A 12 21.22 37.29 -30.41
C LEU A 12 19.80 36.87 -30.05
N SER A 13 19.58 35.56 -30.03
CA SER A 13 18.35 34.96 -29.54
C SER A 13 18.29 35.12 -28.02
N VAL A 14 17.49 36.07 -27.56
CA VAL A 14 17.09 36.21 -26.15
C VAL A 14 16.25 34.99 -25.79
N GLY A 15 16.85 34.06 -25.03
CA GLY A 15 16.15 32.91 -24.47
C GLY A 15 15.22 33.36 -23.35
N ILE A 16 13.93 33.46 -23.65
CA ILE A 16 12.87 33.63 -22.65
C ILE A 16 12.74 32.29 -21.90
N ILE A 17 13.20 32.25 -20.65
CA ILE A 17 12.91 31.14 -19.74
C ILE A 17 11.45 31.32 -19.30
N ALA A 18 10.54 30.65 -19.99
CA ALA A 18 9.16 30.51 -19.52
C ALA A 18 9.15 29.54 -18.34
N ALA A 19 9.05 30.08 -17.12
CA ALA A 19 8.76 29.30 -15.93
C ALA A 19 7.34 28.73 -16.06
N LEU A 20 7.25 27.49 -16.52
CA LEU A 20 6.04 26.68 -16.46
C LEU A 20 5.71 26.41 -14.99
N THR A 21 4.89 27.26 -14.39
CA THR A 21 4.21 26.97 -13.12
C THR A 21 3.20 25.85 -13.39
N LEU A 22 3.64 24.60 -13.25
CA LEU A 22 2.74 23.46 -13.17
C LEU A 22 1.85 23.68 -11.93
N PRO A 23 0.51 23.70 -12.08
CA PRO A 23 -0.34 23.57 -10.91
C PRO A 23 -0.06 22.18 -10.34
N ALA A 24 0.56 22.14 -9.15
CA ALA A 24 0.59 20.93 -8.36
C ALA A 24 -0.88 20.56 -8.10
N ILE A 25 -1.37 19.56 -8.84
CA ILE A 25 -2.64 18.93 -8.53
C ILE A 25 -2.38 18.26 -7.19
N ALA A 26 -2.78 18.92 -6.11
CA ALA A 26 -2.88 18.31 -4.80
C ALA A 26 -3.87 17.15 -4.96
N GLN A 27 -3.36 15.95 -5.22
CA GLN A 27 -4.14 14.74 -5.10
C GLN A 27 -4.48 14.68 -3.62
N ALA A 28 -5.76 14.84 -3.29
CA ALA A 28 -6.23 14.64 -1.94
C ALA A 28 -5.88 13.18 -1.58
N ASP A 29 -4.81 13.01 -0.81
CA ASP A 29 -4.38 11.74 -0.23
C ASP A 29 -5.51 11.24 0.66
N THR A 30 -6.48 10.58 0.04
CA THR A 30 -7.68 10.13 0.72
C THR A 30 -7.32 8.82 1.38
N THR A 31 -6.91 8.90 2.64
CA THR A 31 -6.78 7.73 3.51
C THR A 31 -8.12 7.00 3.55
N LEU A 32 -8.14 5.75 3.09
CA LEU A 32 -9.37 4.96 2.94
C LEU A 32 -9.88 4.39 4.26
N LEU A 33 -9.00 4.24 5.24
CA LEU A 33 -9.31 3.68 6.55
C LEU A 33 -8.74 4.58 7.66
N PRO A 34 -9.54 4.95 8.67
CA PRO A 34 -9.00 5.65 9.82
C PRO A 34 -8.05 4.74 10.60
N ALA A 35 -7.06 5.34 11.28
CA ALA A 35 -6.05 4.63 12.06
C ALA A 35 -6.65 3.69 13.12
N ASP A 36 -7.79 4.06 13.72
CA ASP A 36 -8.49 3.21 14.70
C ASP A 36 -9.03 1.93 14.06
N SER A 37 -9.55 1.99 12.83
CA SER A 37 -10.00 0.80 12.09
C SER A 37 -8.81 -0.10 11.75
N ILE A 38 -7.68 0.48 11.34
CA ILE A 38 -6.45 -0.29 11.07
C ILE A 38 -5.94 -0.98 12.34
N SER A 39 -5.97 -0.28 13.48
CA SER A 39 -5.61 -0.84 14.79
C SER A 39 -6.53 -2.01 15.17
N GLN A 40 -7.84 -1.88 14.95
CA GLN A 40 -8.81 -2.95 15.21
C GLN A 40 -8.58 -4.16 14.30
N ILE A 41 -8.33 -3.94 13.00
CA ILE A 41 -7.99 -5.00 12.04
C ILE A 41 -6.75 -5.75 12.48
N ALA A 42 -5.69 -5.04 12.88
CA ALA A 42 -4.46 -5.65 13.35
C ALA A 42 -4.70 -6.50 14.61
N GLY A 43 -5.46 -5.96 15.57
CA GLY A 43 -5.85 -6.69 16.78
C GLY A 43 -6.64 -7.97 16.47
N ALA A 44 -7.65 -7.89 15.60
CA ALA A 44 -8.42 -9.04 15.15
C ALA A 44 -7.55 -10.09 14.43
N THR A 45 -6.62 -9.64 13.58
CA THR A 45 -5.65 -10.51 12.90
C THR A 45 -4.81 -11.30 13.92
N PHE A 46 -4.38 -10.65 15.00
CA PHE A 46 -3.65 -11.33 16.08
C PHE A 46 -4.52 -12.31 16.87
N GLN A 47 -5.79 -11.98 17.13
CA GLN A 47 -6.72 -12.92 17.76
C GLN A 47 -6.90 -14.18 16.90
N ASN A 48 -7.01 -14.03 15.57
CA ASN A 48 -7.06 -15.18 14.65
C ASN A 48 -5.79 -16.04 14.74
N TYR A 49 -4.62 -15.40 14.85
CA TYR A 49 -3.38 -16.13 15.11
C TYR A 49 -3.39 -16.88 16.44
N GLN A 50 -3.96 -16.31 17.51
CA GLN A 50 -4.08 -17.01 18.79
C GLN A 50 -5.03 -18.22 18.71
N ILE A 51 -6.10 -18.11 17.93
CA ILE A 51 -7.11 -19.17 17.77
C ILE A 51 -6.55 -20.38 17.00
N GLY A 52 -5.87 -20.14 15.88
CA GLY A 52 -5.45 -21.24 15.00
C GLY A 52 -4.16 -20.97 14.23
N ASN A 53 -3.28 -20.13 14.78
CA ASN A 53 -1.97 -19.79 14.23
C ASN A 53 -2.11 -19.19 12.81
N VAL A 54 -1.07 -19.34 12.00
CA VAL A 54 -1.02 -18.89 10.59
C VAL A 54 -2.21 -19.40 9.77
N ASN A 55 -2.73 -20.60 10.06
CA ASN A 55 -3.82 -21.20 9.29
C ASN A 55 -5.13 -20.43 9.45
N GLN A 56 -5.53 -20.14 10.70
CA GLN A 56 -6.74 -19.34 10.95
C GLN A 56 -6.58 -17.91 10.46
N MET A 57 -5.41 -17.30 10.68
CA MET A 57 -5.12 -15.95 10.19
C MET A 57 -5.24 -15.87 8.67
N LEU A 58 -4.66 -16.82 7.92
CA LEU A 58 -4.76 -16.88 6.47
C LEU A 58 -6.16 -17.21 5.97
N ALA A 59 -6.91 -18.04 6.70
CA ALA A 59 -8.31 -18.33 6.37
C ALA A 59 -9.15 -17.05 6.39
N GLU A 60 -9.04 -16.25 7.45
CA GLU A 60 -9.79 -14.99 7.54
C GLU A 60 -9.28 -13.91 6.58
N GLU A 61 -7.98 -13.88 6.31
CA GLU A 61 -7.46 -13.01 5.25
C GLU A 61 -8.05 -13.39 3.88
N ASN A 62 -8.19 -14.68 3.58
CA ASN A 62 -8.83 -15.14 2.35
C ASN A 62 -10.32 -14.80 2.29
N THR A 63 -11.06 -14.89 3.40
CA THR A 63 -12.45 -14.42 3.47
C THR A 63 -12.53 -12.93 3.09
N CYS A 64 -11.64 -12.11 3.64
CA CYS A 64 -11.55 -10.68 3.29
C CYS A 64 -11.31 -10.46 1.78
N TRP A 65 -10.38 -11.21 1.18
CA TRP A 65 -10.13 -11.12 -0.25
C TRP A 65 -11.33 -11.56 -1.10
N ASP A 66 -12.05 -12.57 -0.65
CA ASP A 66 -13.27 -13.02 -1.33
C ASP A 66 -14.36 -11.95 -1.25
N ASP A 67 -14.51 -11.24 -0.12
CA ASP A 67 -15.37 -10.07 0.00
C ASP A 67 -14.96 -8.95 -0.96
N ALA A 68 -13.67 -8.61 -1.01
CA ALA A 68 -13.13 -7.60 -1.93
C ALA A 68 -13.42 -7.94 -3.41
N SER A 69 -13.44 -9.23 -3.75
CA SER A 69 -13.70 -9.70 -5.13
C SER A 69 -15.14 -9.47 -5.59
N ARG A 70 -16.09 -9.39 -4.65
CA ARG A 70 -17.53 -9.19 -4.91
C ARG A 70 -17.89 -7.72 -5.08
N GLU A 71 -17.04 -6.82 -4.60
CA GLU A 71 -17.30 -5.39 -4.54
C GLU A 71 -16.75 -4.64 -5.76
N LYS A 72 -17.20 -3.39 -5.94
CA LYS A 72 -16.77 -2.50 -7.03
C LYS A 72 -16.56 -1.07 -6.53
N GLY A 73 -15.87 -0.26 -7.33
CA GLY A 73 -15.68 1.16 -7.06
C GLY A 73 -14.95 1.44 -5.74
N SER A 74 -15.38 2.49 -5.03
CA SER A 74 -14.77 2.92 -3.77
C SER A 74 -14.88 1.89 -2.65
N ASN A 75 -15.99 1.14 -2.57
CA ASN A 75 -16.15 0.07 -1.57
C ASN A 75 -15.06 -1.00 -1.72
N LYS A 76 -14.77 -1.39 -2.97
CA LYS A 76 -13.67 -2.33 -3.24
C LYS A 76 -12.34 -1.80 -2.75
N GLN A 77 -12.03 -0.52 -3.01
CA GLN A 77 -10.78 0.09 -2.56
C GLN A 77 -10.65 0.08 -1.02
N THR A 78 -11.73 0.40 -0.30
CA THR A 78 -11.76 0.35 1.18
C THR A 78 -11.54 -1.06 1.71
N ILE A 79 -12.18 -2.07 1.11
CA ILE A 79 -12.00 -3.47 1.55
C ILE A 79 -10.60 -3.96 1.20
N VAL A 80 -10.07 -3.63 0.02
CA VAL A 80 -8.67 -3.95 -0.33
C VAL A 80 -7.71 -3.32 0.66
N ALA A 81 -7.94 -2.07 1.10
CA ALA A 81 -7.13 -1.44 2.14
C ALA A 81 -7.22 -2.21 3.47
N ALA A 82 -8.39 -2.73 3.82
CA ALA A 82 -8.60 -3.52 5.05
C ALA A 82 -7.87 -4.87 4.97
N CYS A 83 -8.02 -5.60 3.86
CA CYS A 83 -7.36 -6.88 3.65
C CYS A 83 -5.83 -6.72 3.55
N ALA A 84 -5.34 -5.65 2.91
CA ALA A 84 -3.92 -5.33 2.89
C ALA A 84 -3.37 -5.01 4.29
N SER A 85 -4.13 -4.27 5.10
CA SER A 85 -3.78 -4.00 6.50
C SER A 85 -3.74 -5.29 7.33
N ALA A 86 -4.69 -6.22 7.13
CA ALA A 86 -4.70 -7.54 7.76
C ALA A 86 -3.49 -8.37 7.33
N ALA A 87 -3.18 -8.42 6.02
CA ALA A 87 -2.04 -9.16 5.49
C ALA A 87 -0.70 -8.63 6.01
N MET A 88 -0.56 -7.30 6.08
CA MET A 88 0.63 -6.66 6.67
C MET A 88 0.73 -6.91 8.18
N SER A 89 -0.39 -6.87 8.91
CA SER A 89 -0.45 -7.26 10.32
C SER A 89 0.00 -8.71 10.51
N GLY A 90 -0.46 -9.62 9.66
CA GLY A 90 -0.05 -11.03 9.66
C GLY A 90 1.45 -11.21 9.41
N ALA A 91 2.05 -10.40 8.53
CA ALA A 91 3.50 -10.40 8.32
C ALA A 91 4.27 -9.98 9.59
N PHE A 92 3.80 -8.95 10.31
CA PHE A 92 4.42 -8.53 11.57
C PHE A 92 4.27 -9.58 12.66
N ILE A 93 3.07 -10.15 12.82
CA ILE A 93 2.81 -11.23 13.79
C ILE A 93 3.77 -12.39 13.51
N GLU A 94 3.77 -12.89 12.28
CA GLU A 94 4.56 -14.06 11.92
C GLU A 94 6.07 -13.80 12.04
N ALA A 95 6.55 -12.62 11.65
CA ALA A 95 7.96 -12.25 11.82
C ALA A 95 8.37 -12.25 13.30
N THR A 96 7.53 -11.72 14.19
CA THR A 96 7.78 -11.72 15.63
C THR A 96 7.81 -13.13 16.20
N TYR A 97 6.79 -13.94 15.94
CA TYR A 97 6.69 -15.28 16.51
C TYR A 97 7.71 -16.26 15.91
N ALA A 98 7.98 -16.19 14.60
CA ALA A 98 9.03 -16.98 13.96
C ALA A 98 10.40 -16.70 14.60
N ARG A 99 10.72 -15.42 14.85
CA ARG A 99 11.96 -15.03 15.55
C ARG A 99 11.99 -15.59 16.97
N SER A 100 10.91 -15.47 17.74
CA SER A 100 10.84 -16.01 19.11
C SER A 100 11.04 -17.54 19.16
N GLN A 101 10.59 -18.23 18.11
CA GLN A 101 10.68 -19.68 17.94
C GLN A 101 11.98 -20.12 17.23
N ARG A 102 12.88 -19.19 16.90
CA ARG A 102 14.15 -19.44 16.19
C ARG A 102 13.96 -20.17 14.86
N ARG A 103 12.91 -19.83 14.12
CA ARG A 103 12.61 -20.35 12.78
C ARG A 103 12.46 -19.21 11.78
N GLY A 104 12.45 -19.56 10.49
CA GLY A 104 12.03 -18.63 9.44
C GLY A 104 10.52 -18.38 9.48
N SER A 105 10.09 -17.23 8.94
CA SER A 105 8.67 -16.93 8.75
C SER A 105 8.00 -17.95 7.84
N HIS A 106 6.73 -18.23 8.08
CA HIS A 106 5.92 -19.07 7.23
C HIS A 106 5.91 -18.50 5.79
N PRO A 107 6.01 -19.34 4.73
CA PRO A 107 6.11 -18.88 3.34
C PRO A 107 4.98 -17.94 2.88
N GLN A 108 3.81 -18.00 3.53
CA GLN A 108 2.66 -17.14 3.21
C GLN A 108 2.77 -15.72 3.80
N TYR A 109 3.67 -15.48 4.75
CA TYR A 109 3.81 -14.20 5.46
C TYR A 109 5.25 -13.66 5.43
N THR A 110 6.01 -14.01 4.40
CA THR A 110 7.20 -13.22 4.04
C THR A 110 6.76 -11.90 3.39
N GLY A 111 7.60 -10.86 3.46
CA GLY A 111 7.28 -9.55 2.87
C GLY A 111 6.91 -9.66 1.38
N ASP A 112 7.70 -10.41 0.62
CA ASP A 112 7.45 -10.62 -0.81
C ASP A 112 6.16 -11.41 -1.07
N ALA A 113 5.86 -12.44 -0.27
CA ALA A 113 4.64 -13.22 -0.43
C ALA A 113 3.38 -12.41 -0.10
N VAL A 114 3.43 -11.57 0.93
CA VAL A 114 2.34 -10.64 1.27
C VAL A 114 2.14 -9.63 0.15
N ARG A 115 3.21 -8.97 -0.33
CA ARG A 115 3.11 -7.99 -1.42
C ARG A 115 2.56 -8.61 -2.70
N ALA A 116 3.09 -9.77 -3.11
CA ALA A 116 2.62 -10.48 -4.29
C ALA A 116 1.14 -10.89 -4.15
N ARG A 117 0.71 -11.31 -2.96
CA ARG A 117 -0.68 -11.67 -2.71
C ARG A 117 -1.61 -10.46 -2.74
N ILE A 118 -1.23 -9.34 -2.13
CA ILE A 118 -2.02 -8.10 -2.18
C ILE A 118 -2.23 -7.67 -3.64
N LEU A 119 -1.16 -7.63 -4.45
CA LEU A 119 -1.25 -7.29 -5.87
C LEU A 119 -2.12 -8.28 -6.66
N LYS A 120 -2.00 -9.58 -6.37
CA LYS A 120 -2.76 -10.62 -7.07
C LYS A 120 -4.24 -10.64 -6.68
N LYS A 121 -4.55 -10.43 -5.40
CA LYS A 121 -5.89 -10.61 -4.82
C LYS A 121 -6.71 -9.33 -4.78
N SER A 122 -6.09 -8.14 -4.89
CA SER A 122 -6.82 -6.87 -4.89
C SER A 122 -7.86 -6.81 -6.01
N GLY A 123 -7.58 -7.41 -7.16
CA GLY A 123 -8.42 -7.30 -8.36
C GLY A 123 -8.56 -5.85 -8.84
N LEU A 124 -7.60 -5.00 -8.48
CA LEU A 124 -7.41 -3.63 -8.96
C LEU A 124 -6.18 -3.59 -9.87
N SER A 125 -5.95 -2.47 -10.55
CA SER A 125 -4.66 -2.28 -11.23
C SER A 125 -3.51 -2.22 -10.21
N GLU A 126 -2.29 -2.51 -10.67
CA GLU A 126 -1.08 -2.37 -9.84
C GLU A 126 -0.93 -0.94 -9.31
N ALA A 127 -1.17 0.06 -10.15
CA ALA A 127 -1.09 1.47 -9.76
C ALA A 127 -2.11 1.85 -8.67
N GLU A 128 -3.36 1.37 -8.77
CA GLU A 128 -4.36 1.59 -7.72
C GLU A 128 -4.01 0.86 -6.44
N THR A 129 -3.56 -0.39 -6.53
CA THR A 129 -3.16 -1.19 -5.36
C THR A 129 -1.97 -0.54 -4.65
N GLN A 130 -0.97 -0.11 -5.40
CA GLN A 130 0.20 0.58 -4.88
C GLN A 130 -0.19 1.90 -4.21
N ARG A 131 -1.11 2.67 -4.81
CA ARG A 131 -1.64 3.89 -4.19
C ARG A 131 -2.30 3.60 -2.84
N ILE A 132 -3.11 2.54 -2.74
CA ILE A 132 -3.75 2.15 -1.47
C ILE A 132 -2.70 1.85 -0.39
N LEU A 133 -1.63 1.14 -0.76
CA LEU A 133 -0.54 0.87 0.16
C LEU A 133 0.12 2.16 0.65
N GLU A 134 0.49 3.04 -0.27
CA GLU A 134 1.24 4.27 0.01
C GLU A 134 0.42 5.32 0.79
N THR A 135 -0.89 5.41 0.56
CA THR A 135 -1.72 6.46 1.18
C THR A 135 -2.50 6.00 2.41
N THR A 136 -2.68 4.68 2.58
CA THR A 136 -3.50 4.12 3.67
C THR A 136 -2.72 3.15 4.54
N VAL A 137 -2.04 2.15 3.98
CA VAL A 137 -1.47 1.07 4.79
C VAL A 137 -0.10 1.45 5.39
N GLU A 138 0.84 1.88 4.57
CA GLU A 138 2.22 2.18 4.97
C GLU A 138 2.32 3.35 5.98
N PRO A 139 1.60 4.49 5.79
CA PRO A 139 1.62 5.57 6.76
C PRO A 139 1.04 5.18 8.13
N ASN A 140 0.18 4.15 8.15
CA ASN A 140 -0.50 3.68 9.36
C ASN A 140 0.15 2.43 9.98
N VAL A 141 1.39 2.08 9.62
CA VAL A 141 2.16 1.05 10.32
C VAL A 141 2.20 1.27 11.85
N PRO A 142 2.36 2.51 12.38
CA PRO A 142 2.27 2.73 13.83
C PRO A 142 0.92 2.29 14.43
N ALA A 143 -0.18 2.48 13.72
CA ALA A 143 -1.51 2.05 14.14
C ALA A 143 -1.65 0.52 14.11
N ILE A 144 -1.10 -0.15 13.09
CA ILE A 144 -1.00 -1.62 13.05
C ILE A 144 -0.28 -2.13 14.31
N LEU A 145 0.91 -1.59 14.59
CA LEU A 145 1.72 -2.02 15.75
C LEU A 145 1.01 -1.73 17.08
N ALA A 146 0.33 -0.58 17.20
CA ALA A 146 -0.47 -0.24 18.36
C ALA A 146 -1.62 -1.22 18.57
N GLY A 147 -2.34 -1.58 17.51
CA GLY A 147 -3.41 -2.58 17.53
C GLY A 147 -2.92 -3.97 17.97
N LEU A 148 -1.80 -4.43 17.40
CA LEU A 148 -1.18 -5.70 17.78
C LEU A 148 -0.79 -5.72 19.27
N LYS A 149 -0.12 -4.65 19.74
CA LYS A 149 0.26 -4.51 21.15
C LYS A 149 -0.97 -4.44 22.06
N GLY A 150 -1.99 -3.68 21.67
CA GLY A 150 -3.26 -3.58 22.40
C GLY A 150 -3.99 -4.91 22.51
N ALA A 151 -3.87 -5.77 21.50
CA ALA A 151 -4.39 -7.14 21.52
C ALA A 151 -3.51 -8.15 22.28
N GLY A 152 -2.40 -7.70 22.88
CA GLY A 152 -1.53 -8.51 23.74
C GLY A 152 -0.30 -9.10 23.06
N MET A 153 0.02 -8.71 21.83
CA MET A 153 1.27 -9.12 21.16
C MET A 153 2.47 -8.48 21.87
N ARG A 154 3.53 -9.25 22.12
CA ARG A 154 4.73 -8.84 22.86
C ARG A 154 6.00 -9.13 22.08
#